data_AF-A0A9P7ZDU1-F1
#
_entry.id   AF-A0A9P7ZDU1-F1
#
_cell.length_a   1.000
_cell.length_b   1.000
_cell.length_c   1.000
_cell.angle_alpha   90.00
_cell.angle_beta   90.00
_cell.angle_gamma   90.00
#
_symmetry.space_group_name_H-M   'P 1'
#
loop_
_entity.id
_entity.type
_entity.pdbx_description
1 polymer ?
#
loop_
_entity_poly.entity_id
_entity_poly.type
_entity_poly.pdbx_seq_one_letter_code
_entity_poly.pdbx_strand_id
1 'polypeptide(L)'
;MDDSKSPSAFIAATDMEASLSGHGSIHAEPPEEIKRDLSSRHINMIAIAGMIGTGLFLGSGKVLYIAGPAGALLAYTFMGLVTLGVSYTTGEITTFMPKCNGYA
;
A
#
# COMPACT_ATOMS: atom_id res chain seq x y z
N MET A 1 15.69 35.18 9.43
CA MET A 1 16.83 34.27 9.33
C MET A 1 16.34 32.90 9.75
N ASP A 2 16.19 32.05 8.73
CA ASP A 2 16.50 30.62 8.77
C ASP A 2 15.70 29.73 9.71
N ASP A 3 14.40 29.65 9.44
CA ASP A 3 13.60 28.48 9.79
C ASP A 3 14.10 27.28 8.98
N SER A 4 14.91 26.48 9.67
CA SER A 4 15.39 25.18 9.26
C SER A 4 14.25 24.36 8.63
N LYS A 5 14.42 24.09 7.34
CA LYS A 5 13.72 23.10 6.52
C LYS A 5 13.60 21.78 7.28
N SER A 6 12.51 21.62 8.03
CA SER A 6 12.27 20.44 8.85
C SER A 6 11.97 19.22 7.97
N PRO A 7 12.74 18.13 8.07
CA PRO A 7 12.45 16.84 7.43
C PRO A 7 11.23 16.10 8.04
N SER A 8 10.49 16.74 8.95
CA SER A 8 9.40 16.15 9.74
C SER A 8 8.24 15.57 8.91
N ALA A 9 7.94 16.14 7.74
CA ALA A 9 6.85 15.63 6.90
C ALA A 9 7.15 14.27 6.25
N PHE A 10 8.43 13.93 6.06
CA PHE A 10 8.83 12.64 5.50
C PHE A 10 8.95 11.57 6.59
N ILE A 11 9.52 11.94 7.75
CA ILE A 11 9.61 11.06 8.92
C ILE A 11 8.21 10.73 9.49
N ALA A 12 7.26 11.69 9.48
CA ALA A 12 5.89 11.43 9.92
C ALA A 12 5.15 10.36 9.12
N ALA A 13 5.49 10.16 7.83
CA ALA A 13 4.93 9.09 7.02
C ALA A 13 5.51 7.71 7.40
N THR A 14 6.79 7.67 7.79
CA THR A 14 7.46 6.47 8.31
C THR A 14 6.94 6.06 9.69
N ASP A 15 6.60 7.02 10.56
CA ASP A 15 6.09 6.75 11.91
C ASP A 15 4.63 6.24 11.92
N MET A 16 3.86 6.56 10.88
CA MET A 16 2.47 6.08 10.74
C MET A 16 2.40 4.58 10.38
N GLU A 17 3.39 4.06 9.63
CA GLU A 17 3.54 2.62 9.34
C GLU A 17 3.87 1.82 10.63
N ALA A 18 4.65 2.42 11.54
CA ALA A 18 5.11 1.77 12.77
C ALA A 18 4.04 1.63 13.87
N SER A 19 2.94 2.39 13.79
CA SER A 19 1.93 2.45 14.85
C SER A 19 0.85 1.36 14.76
N LEU A 20 0.88 0.49 13.74
CA LEU A 20 -0.06 -0.62 13.57
C LEU A 20 0.51 -1.98 14.01
N SER A 21 1.48 -1.99 14.93
CA SER A 21 1.99 -3.22 15.55
C SER A 21 1.75 -3.17 17.06
N GLY A 22 0.48 -3.39 17.46
CA GLY A 22 0.03 -3.26 18.84
C GLY A 22 -1.01 -4.33 19.23
N HIS A 23 -0.50 -5.50 19.63
CA HIS A 23 -1.01 -6.43 20.64
C HIS A 23 -2.53 -6.77 20.66
N GLY A 24 -2.86 -7.98 20.20
CA GLY A 24 -4.12 -8.68 20.50
C GLY A 24 -3.85 -10.17 20.73
N SER A 25 -3.99 -10.61 21.97
CA SER A 25 -3.75 -11.96 22.49
C SER A 25 -4.45 -13.08 21.70
N ILE A 26 -3.67 -14.07 21.24
CA ILE A 26 -4.19 -15.30 20.62
C ILE A 26 -4.73 -16.23 21.71
N HIS A 27 -6.04 -16.19 21.94
CA HIS A 27 -6.78 -17.36 22.43
C HIS A 27 -7.05 -18.25 21.22
N ALA A 28 -6.40 -19.42 21.19
CA ALA A 28 -6.60 -20.43 20.15
C ALA A 28 -7.96 -21.11 20.32
N GLU A 29 -9.01 -20.47 19.80
CA GLU A 29 -10.27 -21.14 19.44
C GLU A 29 -10.03 -22.03 18.20
N PRO A 30 -10.75 -23.16 18.07
CA PRO A 30 -10.70 -24.00 16.87
C PRO A 30 -10.95 -23.15 15.61
N PRO A 31 -10.34 -23.51 14.46
CA PRO A 31 -10.37 -22.68 13.26
C PRO A 31 -11.83 -22.46 12.83
N GLU A 32 -12.34 -21.26 13.07
CA GLU A 32 -13.65 -20.84 12.60
C GLU A 32 -13.63 -20.90 11.07
N GLU A 33 -14.46 -21.76 10.49
CA GLU A 33 -14.50 -22.01 9.06
C GLU A 33 -15.08 -20.78 8.36
N ILE A 34 -14.20 -19.90 7.87
CA ILE A 34 -14.60 -18.70 7.15
C ILE A 34 -15.25 -19.12 5.83
N LYS A 35 -16.55 -18.85 5.68
CA LYS A 35 -17.29 -19.09 4.43
C LYS A 35 -16.67 -18.28 3.30
N ARG A 36 -16.09 -18.97 2.32
CA ARG A 36 -15.49 -18.36 1.13
C ARG A 36 -16.57 -17.98 0.12
N ASP A 37 -17.32 -16.92 0.41
CA ASP A 37 -18.43 -16.45 -0.45
C ASP A 37 -18.16 -15.05 -1.06
N LEU A 38 -16.92 -14.56 -0.95
CA LEU A 38 -16.53 -13.30 -1.60
C LEU A 38 -16.39 -13.51 -3.11
N SER A 39 -17.43 -13.11 -3.83
CA SER A 39 -17.42 -13.01 -5.29
C SER A 39 -16.21 -12.24 -5.81
N SER A 40 -15.68 -12.63 -6.98
CA SER A 40 -14.55 -11.99 -7.66
C SER A 40 -14.68 -10.47 -7.81
N ARG A 41 -15.92 -9.95 -7.87
CA ARG A 41 -16.18 -8.51 -7.92
C ARG A 41 -15.80 -7.79 -6.61
N HIS A 42 -16.07 -8.37 -5.46
CA HIS A 42 -15.69 -7.79 -4.16
C HIS A 42 -14.17 -7.78 -3.99
N ILE A 43 -13.52 -8.85 -4.42
CA ILE A 43 -12.05 -8.97 -4.37
C ILE A 43 -11.40 -7.87 -5.22
N ASN A 44 -11.92 -7.62 -6.42
CA ASN A 44 -11.42 -6.54 -7.28
C ASN A 44 -11.68 -5.14 -6.69
N MET A 45 -12.83 -4.94 -6.02
CA MET A 45 -13.14 -3.68 -5.33
C MET A 45 -12.17 -3.41 -4.18
N ILE A 46 -11.83 -4.44 -3.40
CA ILE A 46 -10.84 -4.35 -2.30
C ILE A 46 -9.46 -4.02 -2.88
N ALA A 47 -9.06 -4.68 -3.96
CA ALA A 47 -7.78 -4.43 -4.62
C ALA A 47 -7.66 -2.97 -5.11
N ILE A 48 -8.70 -2.44 -5.77
CA ILE A 48 -8.71 -1.05 -6.25
C ILE A 48 -8.70 -0.05 -5.08
N ALA A 49 -9.48 -0.31 -4.02
CA ALA A 49 -9.50 0.55 -2.84
C ALA A 49 -8.14 0.62 -2.13
N GLY A 50 -7.45 -0.52 -2.01
CA GLY A 50 -6.10 -0.57 -1.44
C GLY A 50 -5.05 0.13 -2.30
N MET A 51 -5.14 0.01 -3.63
CA MET A 51 -4.19 0.64 -4.55
C MET A 51 -4.38 2.15 -4.71
N ILE A 52 -5.61 2.66 -4.69
CA ILE A 52 -5.86 4.10 -4.86
C ILE A 52 -5.53 4.86 -3.57
N GLY A 53 -6.04 4.39 -2.42
CA GLY A 53 -5.75 4.94 -1.09
C GLY A 53 -5.85 6.48 -0.95
N THR A 54 -5.44 6.99 0.20
CA THR A 54 -5.26 8.45 0.42
C THR A 54 -3.90 8.94 -0.04
N GLY A 55 -2.91 8.04 -0.12
CA GLY A 55 -1.53 8.34 -0.50
C GLY A 55 -1.39 8.93 -1.90
N LEU A 56 -2.21 8.46 -2.86
CA LEU A 56 -2.22 9.03 -4.21
C LEU A 56 -2.67 10.50 -4.17
N PHE A 57 -3.70 10.85 -3.40
CA PHE A 57 -4.20 12.22 -3.30
C PHE A 57 -3.24 13.15 -2.54
N LEU A 58 -2.69 12.69 -1.40
CA LEU A 58 -1.78 13.49 -0.59
C LEU A 58 -0.43 13.73 -1.30
N GLY A 59 0.04 12.74 -2.08
CA GLY A 59 1.28 12.83 -2.85
C GLY A 59 1.15 13.58 -4.17
N SER A 60 0.05 13.38 -4.92
CA SER A 60 -0.09 13.92 -6.28
C SER A 60 0.02 15.44 -6.33
N GLY A 61 -0.63 16.16 -5.41
CA GLY A 61 -0.56 17.63 -5.37
C GLY A 61 0.85 18.16 -5.17
N LYS A 62 1.64 17.50 -4.32
CA LYS A 62 3.04 17.85 -4.04
C LYS A 62 3.96 17.50 -5.22
N VAL A 63 3.75 16.36 -5.86
CA VAL A 63 4.52 15.93 -7.04
C VAL A 63 4.27 16.87 -8.22
N LEU A 64 3.02 17.28 -8.47
CA LEU A 64 2.69 18.25 -9.52
C LEU A 64 3.37 19.61 -9.30
N TYR A 65 3.39 20.11 -8.05
CA TYR A 65 4.02 21.39 -7.73
C TYR A 65 5.55 21.35 -7.91
N ILE A 66 6.20 20.25 -7.52
CA ILE A 66 7.67 20.14 -7.53
C ILE A 66 8.21 19.75 -8.91
N ALA A 67 7.56 18.80 -9.60
CA ALA A 67 8.06 18.23 -10.86
C ALA A 67 7.47 18.90 -12.12
N GLY A 68 6.43 19.72 -11.97
CA GLY A 68 5.66 20.25 -13.10
C GLY A 68 4.85 19.16 -13.84
N PRO A 69 3.97 19.54 -14.78
CA PRO A 69 3.04 18.61 -15.42
C PRO A 69 3.73 17.51 -16.24
N ALA A 70 4.82 17.83 -16.96
CA ALA A 70 5.58 16.85 -17.72
C ALA A 70 6.44 15.93 -16.83
N GLY A 71 7.04 16.48 -15.77
CA GLY A 71 7.86 15.71 -14.82
C GLY A 71 7.02 14.77 -13.95
N ALA A 72 5.82 15.18 -13.56
CA ALA A 72 4.88 14.32 -12.82
C ALA A 72 4.47 13.09 -13.65
N LEU A 73 4.13 13.26 -14.93
CA LEU A 73 3.77 12.13 -15.80
C LEU A 73 4.93 11.14 -15.95
N LEU A 74 6.14 11.62 -16.23
CA LEU A 74 7.32 10.75 -16.35
C LEU A 74 7.64 10.01 -15.04
N ALA A 75 7.53 10.69 -13.90
CA ALA A 75 7.76 10.08 -12.59
C ALA A 75 6.75 8.97 -12.30
N TYR A 76 5.45 9.21 -12.53
CA TYR A 76 4.41 8.19 -12.33
C TYR A 76 4.52 7.02 -13.31
N THR A 77 4.87 7.28 -14.58
CA THR A 77 5.10 6.20 -15.56
C THR A 77 6.30 5.33 -15.16
N PHE A 78 7.41 5.94 -14.75
CA PHE A 78 8.59 5.19 -14.32
C PHE A 78 8.31 4.38 -13.05
N MET A 79 7.65 4.96 -12.05
CA MET A 79 7.24 4.22 -10.84
C MET A 79 6.26 3.09 -11.15
N GLY A 80 5.35 3.32 -12.10
CA GLY A 80 4.45 2.29 -12.61
C GLY A 80 5.22 1.09 -13.19
N LEU A 81 6.24 1.33 -14.01
CA LEU A 81 7.08 0.25 -14.57
C LEU A 81 7.79 -0.57 -13.49
N VAL A 82 8.35 0.07 -12.47
CA VAL A 82 8.99 -0.63 -11.34
C VAL A 82 7.97 -1.47 -10.58
N THR A 83 6.80 -0.89 -10.28
CA THR A 83 5.73 -1.55 -9.51
C THR A 83 5.10 -2.71 -10.28
N LEU A 84 5.04 -2.64 -11.61
CA LEU A 84 4.61 -3.75 -12.44
C LEU A 84 5.50 -4.99 -12.22
N GLY A 85 6.82 -4.84 -12.19
CA GLY A 85 7.74 -5.95 -11.90
C GLY A 85 7.51 -6.60 -10.53
N VAL A 86 7.27 -5.78 -9.51
CA VAL A 86 6.94 -6.25 -8.14
C VAL A 86 5.60 -6.99 -8.14
N SER A 87 4.61 -6.47 -8.87
CA SER A 87 3.26 -7.06 -8.95
C SER A 87 3.28 -8.41 -9.66
N TYR A 88 4.04 -8.56 -10.75
CA TYR A 88 4.23 -9.84 -11.44
C TYR A 88 4.86 -10.88 -10.51
N THR A 89 5.94 -10.51 -9.82
CA THR A 89 6.64 -11.41 -8.89
C THR A 89 5.73 -11.81 -7.72
N THR A 90 4.99 -10.87 -7.16
CA THR A 90 4.03 -11.11 -6.08
C THR A 90 2.90 -12.05 -6.53
N GLY A 91 2.42 -11.91 -7.77
CA GLY A 91 1.39 -12.77 -8.34
C GLY A 91 1.82 -14.23 -8.47
N GLU A 92 3.05 -14.48 -8.90
CA GLU A 92 3.62 -15.82 -9.00
C GLU A 92 3.75 -16.47 -7.60
N ILE A 93 4.24 -15.72 -6.61
CA ILE A 93 4.39 -16.19 -5.22
C ILE A 93 3.02 -16.45 -4.56
N THR A 94 2.05 -15.58 -4.79
CA THR A 94 0.69 -15.69 -4.21
C THR A 94 -0.04 -16.94 -4.72
N THR A 95 0.17 -17.30 -5.99
CA THR A 95 -0.42 -18.50 -6.59
C THR A 95 0.27 -19.78 -6.11
N PHE A 96 1.58 -19.71 -5.85
CA PHE A 96 2.37 -20.86 -5.41
C PHE A 96 2.04 -21.30 -3.98
N MET A 97 1.75 -20.36 -3.07
CA MET A 97 1.38 -20.65 -1.68
C MET A 97 0.20 -19.79 -1.21
N PRO A 98 -1.05 -20.16 -1.54
CA PRO A 98 -2.23 -19.41 -1.12
C PRO A 98 -2.50 -19.62 0.38
N LYS A 99 -1.90 -18.80 1.24
CA LYS A 99 -2.19 -18.76 2.68
C LYS A 99 -3.35 -17.82 2.97
N CYS A 100 -4.36 -18.33 3.66
CA CYS A 100 -5.59 -17.60 3.99
C CYS A 100 -5.43 -16.64 5.19
N ASN A 101 -4.32 -16.72 5.93
CA ASN A 101 -4.10 -16.05 7.21
C ASN A 101 -3.11 -14.85 7.16
N GLY A 102 -2.80 -14.33 5.97
CA GLY A 102 -1.89 -13.18 5.82
C GLY A 102 -0.42 -13.51 6.05
N TYR A 103 0.43 -12.48 6.02
CA TYR A 103 1.86 -12.58 6.32
C TYR A 103 2.03 -12.50 7.85
N ALA A 104 2.51 -13.57 8.47
CA ALA A 104 2.84 -13.63 9.89
C ALA A 104 4.36 -13.65 10.08
#